data_AF-A0A836BUR1-F1
#
_entry.id   AF-A0A836BUR1-F1
#
_cell.length_a   1.000
_cell.length_b   1.000
_cell.length_c   1.000
_cell.angle_alpha   90.00
_cell.angle_beta   90.00
_cell.angle_gamma   90.00
#
_symmetry.space_group_name_H-M   'P 1'
#
loop_
_entity.id
_entity.type
_entity.pdbx_description
1 polymer ?
#
loop_
_entity_poly.entity_id
_entity_poly.type
_entity_poly.pdbx_seq_one_letter_code
_entity_poly.pdbx_strand_id
1 'polypeptide(L)'
;MACRRVSTPSPPARLSRAALLLALGFILVGQGDWQWPSGFAAAQAVDPTGPYQMITDKRTRQNGQSYTGDRSRLLMALQRYKDGSNLTIGVVGGSISAGQGAVDAPPYPHWARIILHSLLPPGAKDRVNVVNGAMPGATSQYMSSCVSLHVPSNVDIVFVEYAVNDDEMPMPHMNNPVRPTR
;
A
#
# COMPACT_ATOMS: atom_id res chain seq x y z
N MET A 1 23.55 -7.70 7.87
CA MET A 1 22.52 -7.31 8.85
C MET A 1 21.65 -8.52 9.17
N ALA A 2 21.49 -8.88 10.45
CA ALA A 2 20.61 -9.98 10.87
C ALA A 2 19.32 -9.40 11.46
N CYS A 3 18.16 -9.87 10.99
CA CYS A 3 16.87 -9.51 11.57
C CYS A 3 16.51 -10.43 12.72
N ARG A 4 16.32 -9.85 13.90
CA ARG A 4 15.80 -10.57 15.06
C ARG A 4 14.44 -9.99 15.41
N ARG A 5 13.42 -10.84 15.45
CA ARG A 5 12.12 -10.49 16.02
C ARG A 5 12.35 -10.27 17.53
N VAL A 6 12.26 -9.03 17.99
CA VAL A 6 12.27 -8.76 19.44
C VAL A 6 10.94 -9.27 19.98
N SER A 7 10.97 -10.27 20.85
CA SER A 7 9.78 -10.73 21.57
C SER A 7 9.27 -9.56 22.42
N THR A 8 8.12 -8.99 22.05
CA THR A 8 7.42 -8.04 22.92
C THR A 8 7.04 -8.79 24.21
N PRO A 9 7.30 -8.23 25.40
CA PRO A 9 6.75 -8.80 26.63
C PRO A 9 5.23 -8.88 26.50
N SER A 10 4.67 -10.00 26.95
CA SER A 10 3.23 -10.23 27.02
C SER A 10 2.54 -9.03 27.70
N PRO A 11 1.41 -8.53 27.15
CA PRO A 11 0.66 -7.46 27.81
C PRO A 11 0.25 -7.94 29.22
N PRO A 12 0.31 -7.05 30.24
CA PRO A 12 -0.18 -7.40 31.56
C PRO A 12 -1.64 -7.84 31.49
N ALA A 13 -1.97 -8.82 32.32
CA ALA A 13 -3.28 -9.45 32.38
C ALA A 13 -4.42 -8.41 32.44
N ARG A 14 -5.53 -8.75 31.76
CA ARG A 14 -6.76 -7.96 31.63
C ARG A 14 -7.18 -7.33 32.96
N LEU A 15 -7.13 -6.00 33.03
CA LEU A 15 -7.87 -5.24 34.02
C LEU A 15 -9.37 -5.26 33.64
N SER A 16 -10.20 -5.54 34.64
CA SER A 16 -11.65 -5.68 34.56
C SER A 16 -12.34 -4.44 33.98
N ARG A 17 -13.46 -4.66 33.27
CA ARG A 17 -14.29 -3.70 32.50
C ARG A 17 -14.95 -2.56 33.32
N ALA A 18 -14.52 -2.26 34.54
CA ALA A 18 -15.26 -1.41 35.47
C ALA A 18 -14.65 -0.03 35.78
N ALA A 19 -13.56 0.40 35.12
CA ALA A 19 -12.84 1.62 35.53
C ALA A 19 -12.36 2.52 34.37
N LEU A 20 -13.19 2.76 33.35
CA LEU A 20 -12.92 3.80 32.35
C LEU A 20 -14.21 4.50 31.88
N LEU A 21 -15.00 4.93 32.85
CA LEU A 21 -16.07 5.92 32.68
C LEU A 21 -15.75 7.04 33.67
N LEU A 22 -15.73 8.28 33.15
CA LEU A 22 -15.53 9.56 33.86
C LEU A 22 -14.09 10.07 33.96
N ALA A 23 -13.61 10.69 32.87
CA ALA A 23 -12.95 11.99 32.94
C ALA A 23 -12.91 12.67 31.55
N LEU A 24 -13.75 13.72 31.40
CA LEU A 24 -13.60 14.89 30.51
C LEU A 24 -13.75 14.63 28.99
N GLY A 25 -14.77 15.08 28.26
CA GLY A 25 -15.66 16.24 28.45
C GLY A 25 -15.11 17.47 27.70
N PHE A 26 -15.65 17.70 26.49
CA PHE A 26 -15.59 18.92 25.65
C PHE A 26 -14.24 19.35 25.03
N ILE A 27 -14.14 19.27 23.69
CA ILE A 27 -13.98 20.42 22.77
C ILE A 27 -14.72 20.04 21.46
N LEU A 28 -15.76 20.79 21.14
CA LEU A 28 -16.42 20.90 19.84
C LEU A 28 -15.93 22.20 19.20
N VAL A 29 -15.35 22.17 17.99
CA VAL A 29 -15.44 23.15 16.87
C VAL A 29 -14.77 22.45 15.66
N GLY A 30 -15.31 22.33 14.44
CA GLY A 30 -16.55 22.83 13.86
C GLY A 30 -16.82 22.09 12.54
N GLN A 31 -18.10 22.05 12.18
CA GLN A 31 -18.60 21.61 10.88
C GLN A 31 -18.27 22.70 9.84
N GLY A 32 -17.73 22.32 8.70
CA GLY A 32 -17.61 23.18 7.52
C GLY A 32 -18.44 22.58 6.39
N ASP A 33 -19.58 23.20 6.11
CA ASP A 33 -20.44 22.93 4.96
C ASP A 33 -19.70 23.26 3.65
N TRP A 34 -19.51 22.26 2.80
CA TRP A 34 -19.16 22.45 1.39
C TRP A 34 -20.28 21.87 0.52
N GLN A 35 -21.17 22.74 0.04
CA GLN A 35 -22.17 22.42 -0.97
C GLN A 35 -21.57 22.61 -2.37
N TRP A 36 -21.67 21.58 -3.21
CA TRP A 36 -21.41 21.64 -4.64
C TRP A 36 -22.74 21.86 -5.39
N PRO A 37 -22.78 22.68 -6.46
CA PRO A 37 -24.01 22.91 -7.20
C PRO A 37 -24.40 21.68 -8.01
N SER A 38 -25.70 21.40 -7.99
CA SER A 38 -26.36 20.27 -8.63
C SER A 38 -26.44 20.46 -10.15
N GLY A 39 -25.73 19.59 -10.86
CA GLY A 39 -25.91 19.34 -12.29
C GLY A 39 -25.10 18.11 -12.68
N PHE A 40 -25.63 17.31 -13.59
CA PHE A 40 -25.08 16.05 -14.13
C PHE A 40 -25.50 14.76 -13.42
N ALA A 41 -26.66 14.27 -13.85
CA ALA A 41 -26.90 12.84 -14.00
C ALA A 41 -26.88 12.49 -15.50
N ALA A 42 -26.03 11.54 -15.91
CA ALA A 42 -26.34 10.36 -16.73
C ALA A 42 -25.05 9.77 -17.35
N ALA A 43 -24.93 8.43 -17.28
CA ALA A 43 -23.74 7.61 -17.46
C ALA A 43 -23.16 7.55 -18.89
N GLN A 44 -21.83 7.54 -19.02
CA GLN A 44 -21.08 6.97 -20.16
C GLN A 44 -19.58 6.80 -19.85
N ALA A 45 -19.01 5.65 -20.22
CA ALA A 45 -17.59 5.24 -20.18
C ALA A 45 -16.95 5.07 -18.79
N VAL A 46 -16.04 4.09 -18.66
CA VAL A 46 -15.24 3.90 -17.44
C VAL A 46 -14.34 5.12 -17.25
N ASP A 47 -14.72 6.01 -16.34
CA ASP A 47 -14.05 7.29 -16.07
C ASP A 47 -12.68 7.06 -15.37
N PRO A 48 -11.55 7.56 -15.91
CA PRO A 48 -10.25 7.50 -15.25
C PRO A 48 -10.14 8.35 -13.96
N THR A 49 -11.20 9.02 -13.53
CA THR A 49 -11.26 9.82 -12.30
C THR A 49 -11.56 8.94 -11.08
N GLY A 50 -10.55 8.73 -10.22
CA GLY A 50 -10.84 9.04 -8.82
C GLY A 50 -10.87 10.55 -8.63
N PRO A 51 -10.85 11.08 -7.39
CA PRO A 51 -10.61 12.52 -7.18
C PRO A 51 -9.24 13.02 -7.68
N TYR A 52 -8.53 12.25 -8.50
CA TYR A 52 -7.21 12.52 -9.05
C TYR A 52 -7.32 12.52 -10.56
N GLN A 53 -6.93 13.64 -11.15
CA GLN A 53 -6.63 13.74 -12.56
C GLN A 53 -5.22 13.22 -12.79
N MET A 54 -5.07 12.23 -13.67
CA MET A 54 -3.75 11.85 -14.15
C MET A 54 -3.18 13.02 -14.96
N ILE A 55 -2.09 13.61 -14.48
CA ILE A 55 -1.41 14.73 -15.15
C ILE A 55 -0.73 14.24 -16.44
N THR A 56 -0.35 12.97 -16.50
CA THR A 56 0.31 12.35 -17.65
C THR A 56 -0.69 11.80 -18.66
N ASP A 57 -0.39 12.01 -19.95
CA ASP A 57 -1.17 11.45 -21.05
C ASP A 57 -1.03 9.92 -21.12
N LYS A 58 -1.90 9.29 -21.92
CA LYS A 58 -1.93 7.82 -22.06
C LYS A 58 -0.59 7.24 -22.53
N ARG A 59 0.09 7.87 -23.49
CA ARG A 59 1.37 7.39 -24.04
C ARG A 59 2.44 7.45 -22.95
N THR A 60 2.53 8.55 -22.21
CA THR A 60 3.47 8.68 -21.09
C THR A 60 3.25 7.60 -20.03
N ARG A 61 1.98 7.32 -19.67
CA ARG A 61 1.67 6.24 -18.70
C ARG A 61 2.03 4.84 -19.22
N GLN A 62 1.86 4.59 -20.51
CA GLN A 62 2.25 3.33 -21.14
C GLN A 62 3.77 3.15 -21.14
N ASN A 63 4.54 4.22 -21.37
CA ASN A 63 6.00 4.19 -21.31
C ASN A 63 6.54 3.88 -19.89
N GLY A 64 5.75 4.16 -18.84
CA GLY A 64 6.10 3.78 -17.46
C GLY A 64 5.98 2.28 -17.18
N GLN A 65 5.37 1.49 -18.07
CA GLN A 65 5.27 0.04 -17.92
C GLN A 65 6.53 -0.62 -18.47
N SER A 66 7.54 -0.80 -17.62
CA SER A 66 8.79 -1.45 -18.00
C SER A 66 8.63 -2.93 -18.34
N TYR A 67 7.68 -3.62 -17.68
CA TYR A 67 7.41 -5.03 -17.90
C TYR A 67 5.96 -5.38 -17.54
N THR A 68 5.27 -6.10 -18.42
CA THR A 68 3.87 -6.52 -18.15
C THR A 68 3.77 -7.77 -17.30
N GLY A 69 4.76 -8.66 -17.41
CA GLY A 69 4.85 -9.92 -16.68
C GLY A 69 3.63 -10.84 -16.80
N ASP A 70 3.59 -11.84 -15.92
CA ASP A 70 2.39 -12.63 -15.66
C ASP A 70 1.48 -11.88 -14.68
N ARG A 71 0.20 -11.77 -15.03
CA ARG A 71 -0.82 -11.05 -14.27
C ARG A 71 -1.78 -11.98 -13.54
N SER A 72 -1.63 -13.29 -13.68
CA SER A 72 -2.54 -14.31 -13.12
C SER A 72 -2.85 -14.07 -11.63
N ARG A 73 -1.80 -13.93 -10.79
CA ARG A 73 -1.94 -13.72 -9.34
C ARG A 73 -2.58 -12.39 -8.98
N LEU A 74 -2.23 -11.33 -9.71
CA LEU A 74 -2.84 -10.01 -9.52
C LEU A 74 -4.34 -10.07 -9.84
N LEU A 75 -4.71 -10.65 -10.99
CA LEU A 75 -6.10 -10.80 -11.39
C LEU A 75 -6.88 -11.68 -10.41
N MET A 76 -6.29 -12.76 -9.90
CA MET A 76 -6.92 -13.60 -8.88
C MET A 76 -7.16 -12.84 -7.56
N ALA A 77 -6.22 -12.01 -7.11
CA ALA A 77 -6.42 -11.19 -5.90
C ALA A 77 -7.57 -10.20 -6.08
N LEU A 78 -7.63 -9.53 -7.24
CA LEU A 78 -8.72 -8.61 -7.57
C LEU A 78 -10.06 -9.34 -7.71
N GLN A 79 -10.06 -10.56 -8.27
CA GLN A 79 -11.27 -11.36 -8.38
C GLN A 79 -11.80 -11.77 -6.99
N ARG A 80 -10.96 -12.30 -6.10
CA ARG A 80 -11.36 -12.61 -4.71
C ARG A 80 -11.97 -11.41 -4.00
N TYR A 81 -11.42 -10.23 -4.23
CA TYR A 81 -11.94 -8.99 -3.67
C TYR A 81 -13.33 -8.64 -4.20
N LYS A 82 -13.55 -8.77 -5.52
CA LYS A 82 -14.86 -8.60 -6.16
C LYS A 82 -15.89 -9.60 -5.62
N ASP A 83 -15.45 -10.80 -5.26
CA ASP A 83 -16.29 -11.86 -4.68
C ASP A 83 -16.60 -11.68 -3.19
N GLY A 84 -16.15 -10.58 -2.56
CA GLY A 84 -16.49 -10.27 -1.17
C GLY A 84 -15.35 -10.48 -0.16
N SER A 85 -14.15 -10.89 -0.59
CA SER A 85 -12.97 -10.98 0.29
C SER A 85 -12.27 -9.64 0.54
N ASN A 86 -11.57 -9.51 1.66
CA ASN A 86 -10.69 -8.36 1.89
C ASN A 86 -9.50 -8.37 0.92
N LEU A 87 -8.96 -7.19 0.62
CA LEU A 87 -7.75 -7.01 -0.15
C LEU A 87 -6.69 -6.36 0.74
N THR A 88 -5.62 -7.10 1.05
CA THR A 88 -4.49 -6.57 1.81
C THR A 88 -3.30 -6.33 0.89
N ILE A 89 -2.73 -5.14 0.99
CA ILE A 89 -1.61 -4.70 0.16
C ILE A 89 -0.43 -4.38 1.07
N GLY A 90 0.73 -4.94 0.77
CA GLY A 90 1.99 -4.62 1.41
C GLY A 90 2.84 -3.74 0.51
N VAL A 91 3.54 -2.77 1.09
CA VAL A 91 4.62 -2.06 0.42
C VAL A 91 5.91 -2.34 1.16
N VAL A 92 6.92 -2.83 0.44
CA VAL A 92 8.30 -2.93 0.94
C VAL A 92 9.18 -2.04 0.07
N GLY A 93 10.06 -1.29 0.71
CA GLY A 93 10.99 -0.44 0.01
C GLY A 93 11.92 0.32 0.93
N GLY A 94 12.60 1.30 0.35
CA GLY A 94 13.51 2.20 1.07
C GLY A 94 12.82 3.39 1.71
N SER A 95 13.56 4.48 1.87
CA SER A 95 13.09 5.71 2.52
C SER A 95 11.95 6.39 1.77
N ILE A 96 11.92 6.32 0.44
CA ILE A 96 10.85 6.90 -0.39
C ILE A 96 9.52 6.21 -0.07
N SER A 97 9.48 4.87 -0.12
CA SER A 97 8.31 4.08 0.26
C SER A 97 7.89 4.26 1.73
N ALA A 98 8.86 4.46 2.63
CA ALA A 98 8.59 4.78 4.03
C ALA A 98 7.93 6.15 4.21
N GLY A 99 8.04 7.05 3.22
CA GLY A 99 7.42 8.38 3.23
C GLY A 99 8.40 9.53 3.45
N GLN A 100 9.70 9.30 3.36
CA GLN A 100 10.69 10.37 3.51
C GLN A 100 10.47 11.46 2.46
N GLY A 101 10.36 12.71 2.92
CA GLY A 101 10.16 13.88 2.06
C GLY A 101 8.69 14.23 1.78
N ALA A 102 7.73 13.37 2.16
CA ALA A 102 6.31 13.68 2.08
C ALA A 102 5.88 14.52 3.31
N VAL A 103 6.18 15.82 3.27
CA VAL A 103 5.95 16.74 4.40
C VAL A 103 4.58 17.43 4.34
N ASP A 104 4.05 17.64 3.14
CA ASP A 104 2.84 18.39 2.83
C ASP A 104 1.75 17.52 2.15
N ALA A 105 2.05 16.25 1.92
CA ALA A 105 1.16 15.28 1.30
C ALA A 105 1.31 13.89 1.93
N PRO A 106 0.30 13.00 1.80
CA PRO A 106 0.45 11.61 2.24
C PRO A 106 1.58 10.88 1.52
N PRO A 107 2.22 9.88 2.16
CA PRO A 107 3.27 9.09 1.53
C PRO A 107 2.71 8.14 0.45
N TYR A 108 3.57 7.64 -0.42
CA TYR A 108 3.20 6.78 -1.56
C TYR A 108 2.23 5.62 -1.21
N PRO A 109 2.44 4.81 -0.15
CA PRO A 109 1.50 3.74 0.20
C PRO A 109 0.09 4.25 0.53
N HIS A 110 -0.02 5.47 1.07
CA HIS A 110 -1.31 6.09 1.32
C HIS A 110 -2.02 6.47 0.01
N TRP A 111 -1.28 6.98 -0.97
CA TRP A 111 -1.83 7.25 -2.30
C TRP A 111 -2.28 5.96 -3.00
N ALA A 112 -1.55 4.86 -2.87
CA ALA A 112 -1.97 3.56 -3.41
C ALA A 112 -3.35 3.14 -2.85
N ARG A 113 -3.57 3.32 -1.54
CA ARG A 113 -4.87 3.12 -0.90
C ARG A 113 -5.95 3.99 -1.52
N ILE A 114 -5.71 5.30 -1.61
CA ILE A 114 -6.66 6.26 -2.19
C ILE A 114 -7.01 5.87 -3.64
N ILE A 115 -5.99 5.55 -4.44
CA ILE A 115 -6.13 5.14 -5.84
C ILE A 115 -7.06 3.94 -5.97
N LEU A 116 -6.79 2.91 -5.18
CA LEU A 116 -7.61 1.71 -5.18
C LEU A 116 -9.02 1.98 -4.66
N HIS A 117 -9.17 2.82 -3.65
CA HIS A 117 -10.49 3.16 -3.10
C HIS A 117 -11.40 3.86 -4.12
N SER A 118 -10.90 4.60 -5.12
CA SER A 118 -11.80 5.09 -6.18
C SER A 118 -12.05 4.07 -7.28
N LEU A 119 -11.06 3.23 -7.59
CA LEU A 119 -11.18 2.28 -8.69
C LEU A 119 -12.11 1.12 -8.33
N LEU A 120 -12.33 0.89 -7.03
CA LEU A 120 -13.13 -0.20 -6.51
C LEU A 120 -14.57 0.26 -6.20
N PRO A 121 -15.59 -0.61 -6.37
CA PRO A 121 -17.00 -0.23 -6.24
C PRO A 121 -17.36 0.38 -4.86
N PRO A 122 -18.42 1.23 -4.78
CA PRO A 122 -18.93 1.73 -3.50
C PRO A 122 -19.26 0.59 -2.53
N GLY A 123 -18.85 0.71 -1.25
CA GLY A 123 -18.95 -0.35 -0.23
C GLY A 123 -17.75 -1.29 -0.16
N ALA A 124 -16.79 -1.16 -1.08
CA ALA A 124 -15.60 -2.00 -1.13
C ALA A 124 -14.38 -1.37 -0.38
N LYS A 125 -14.47 -0.08 -0.02
CA LYS A 125 -13.40 0.71 0.62
C LYS A 125 -12.98 0.19 2.00
N ASP A 126 -13.92 -0.29 2.81
CA ASP A 126 -13.64 -0.77 4.17
C ASP A 126 -12.92 -2.13 4.19
N ARG A 127 -12.82 -2.77 3.03
CA ARG A 127 -12.22 -4.10 2.84
C ARG A 127 -10.83 -4.03 2.23
N VAL A 128 -10.29 -2.83 2.01
CA VAL A 128 -8.91 -2.62 1.52
C VAL A 128 -8.02 -2.19 2.68
N ASN A 129 -7.00 -2.98 2.95
CA ASN A 129 -5.98 -2.67 3.95
C ASN A 129 -4.63 -2.43 3.27
N VAL A 130 -3.89 -1.42 3.73
CA VAL A 130 -2.54 -1.13 3.23
C VAL A 130 -1.56 -1.15 4.39
N VAL A 131 -0.53 -1.98 4.26
CA VAL A 131 0.56 -2.15 5.22
C VAL A 131 1.82 -1.55 4.62
N ASN A 132 2.37 -0.53 5.28
CA ASN A 132 3.68 0.01 4.94
C ASN A 132 4.76 -0.72 5.75
N GLY A 133 5.43 -1.68 5.09
CA GLY A 133 6.58 -2.42 5.62
C GLY A 133 7.92 -1.92 5.07
N ALA A 134 7.97 -0.68 4.58
CA ALA A 134 9.20 -0.08 4.10
C ALA A 134 10.15 0.27 5.26
N MET A 135 11.45 0.15 5.01
CA MET A 135 12.50 0.42 5.99
C MET A 135 13.48 1.45 5.40
N PRO A 136 13.57 2.67 5.95
CA PRO A 136 14.50 3.70 5.46
C PRO A 136 15.94 3.20 5.41
N GLY A 137 16.63 3.49 4.29
CA GLY A 137 18.03 3.10 4.09
C GLY A 137 18.28 1.60 3.90
N ALA A 138 17.23 0.79 3.78
CA ALA A 138 17.36 -0.63 3.50
C ALA A 138 17.48 -0.91 1.99
N THR A 139 18.18 -1.99 1.67
CA THR A 139 18.29 -2.57 0.32
C THR A 139 17.37 -3.79 0.20
N SER A 140 17.18 -4.29 -1.02
CA SER A 140 16.45 -5.54 -1.25
C SER A 140 17.11 -6.74 -0.55
N GLN A 141 18.43 -6.71 -0.38
CA GLN A 141 19.17 -7.74 0.36
C GLN A 141 18.69 -7.86 1.80
N TYR A 142 18.48 -6.74 2.49
CA TYR A 142 17.89 -6.74 3.84
C TYR A 142 16.49 -7.36 3.81
N MET A 143 15.62 -6.91 2.89
CA MET A 143 14.24 -7.36 2.85
C MET A 143 14.10 -8.85 2.50
N SER A 144 15.00 -9.40 1.68
CA SER A 144 15.03 -10.83 1.34
C SER A 144 15.09 -11.75 2.57
N SER A 145 15.76 -11.30 3.64
CA SER A 145 15.91 -12.06 4.89
C SER A 145 14.89 -11.66 5.96
N CYS A 146 14.27 -10.48 5.82
CA CYS A 146 13.48 -9.84 6.85
C CYS A 146 12.00 -9.66 6.51
N VAL A 147 11.55 -10.04 5.31
CA VAL A 147 10.19 -9.73 4.81
C VAL A 147 9.08 -10.16 5.77
N SER A 148 9.21 -11.31 6.45
CA SER A 148 8.23 -11.81 7.41
C SER A 148 8.10 -10.99 8.69
N LEU A 149 8.94 -9.98 8.90
CA LEU A 149 8.82 -8.98 9.97
C LEU A 149 8.12 -7.70 9.50
N HIS A 150 8.15 -7.42 8.20
CA HIS A 150 7.67 -6.17 7.60
C HIS A 150 6.31 -6.32 6.93
N VAL A 151 6.01 -7.52 6.42
CA VAL A 151 4.79 -7.83 5.70
C VAL A 151 4.11 -9.02 6.36
N PRO A 152 2.82 -8.92 6.74
CA PRO A 152 2.10 -10.04 7.31
C PRO A 152 1.86 -11.13 6.25
N SER A 153 1.65 -12.37 6.70
CA SER A 153 1.50 -13.52 5.79
C SER A 153 0.21 -13.51 4.96
N ASN A 154 -0.77 -12.67 5.32
CA ASN A 154 -2.07 -12.57 4.66
C ASN A 154 -2.14 -11.43 3.61
N VAL A 155 -1.01 -10.95 3.12
CA VAL A 155 -0.97 -9.94 2.05
C VAL A 155 -1.27 -10.58 0.69
N ASP A 156 -2.15 -9.94 -0.08
CA ASP A 156 -2.55 -10.37 -1.42
C ASP A 156 -1.65 -9.81 -2.52
N ILE A 157 -1.21 -8.54 -2.37
CA ILE A 157 -0.39 -7.82 -3.34
C ILE A 157 0.77 -7.15 -2.61
N VAL A 158 2.00 -7.34 -3.10
CA VAL A 158 3.19 -6.67 -2.56
C VAL A 158 3.80 -5.75 -3.61
N PHE A 159 3.94 -4.47 -3.30
CA PHE A 159 4.78 -3.53 -4.04
C PHE A 159 6.21 -3.61 -3.51
N VAL A 160 7.19 -3.71 -4.41
CA VAL A 160 8.62 -3.83 -4.09
C VAL A 160 9.35 -2.65 -4.71
N GLU A 161 10.03 -1.84 -3.89
CA GLU A 161 10.65 -0.59 -4.30
C GLU A 161 12.06 -0.46 -3.71
N TYR A 162 13.08 -0.86 -4.48
CA TYR A 162 14.50 -0.71 -4.11
C TYR A 162 15.36 -0.22 -5.28
N ALA A 163 14.75 0.27 -6.35
CA ALA A 163 15.44 0.59 -7.60
C ALA A 163 16.49 1.71 -7.46
N VAL A 164 16.36 2.56 -6.44
CA VAL A 164 17.33 3.63 -6.11
C VAL A 164 18.11 3.35 -4.82
N ASN A 165 17.84 2.23 -4.16
CA ASN A 165 18.51 1.83 -2.92
C ASN A 165 19.59 0.78 -3.18
N ASP A 166 19.34 -0.13 -4.12
CA ASP A 166 20.29 -1.14 -4.51
C ASP A 166 21.33 -0.54 -5.47
N ASP A 167 22.58 -0.94 -5.30
CA ASP A 167 23.63 -0.56 -6.24
C ASP A 167 23.33 -1.15 -7.62
N GLU A 168 23.45 -0.32 -8.67
CA GLU A 168 23.42 -0.81 -10.03
C GLU A 168 24.66 -1.68 -10.23
N MET A 169 24.41 -2.95 -10.51
CA MET A 169 25.46 -3.87 -10.89
C MET A 169 25.23 -4.24 -12.39
N PRO A 170 26.27 -4.66 -13.13
CA PRO A 170 26.15 -5.16 -14.52
C PRO A 170 25.70 -6.63 -14.63
N MET A 171 24.56 -6.90 -15.28
CA MET A 171 23.99 -8.26 -15.33
C MET A 171 24.97 -9.32 -15.88
N PRO A 172 24.94 -10.58 -15.36
CA PRO A 172 23.96 -11.13 -14.40
C PRO A 172 24.41 -11.09 -12.93
N HIS A 173 23.58 -10.50 -12.06
CA HIS A 173 23.81 -10.42 -10.59
C HIS A 173 23.50 -11.67 -9.82
N MET A 174 22.62 -12.49 -10.36
CA MET A 174 22.28 -13.78 -9.79
C MET A 174 22.71 -14.84 -10.78
N ASN A 175 24.00 -15.18 -10.78
CA ASN A 175 24.43 -16.46 -11.31
C ASN A 175 24.07 -17.54 -10.28
N ASN A 176 22.77 -17.84 -10.18
CA ASN A 176 22.29 -18.94 -9.38
C ASN A 176 22.16 -20.17 -10.30
N PRO A 177 23.11 -21.13 -10.25
CA PRO A 177 23.08 -22.30 -11.12
C PRO A 177 21.85 -23.18 -10.90
N VAL A 178 21.09 -22.97 -9.81
CA VAL A 178 19.87 -23.69 -9.46
C VAL A 178 18.61 -23.04 -10.06
N ARG A 179 18.66 -21.77 -10.49
CA ARG A 179 17.52 -21.08 -11.11
C ARG A 179 17.80 -20.94 -12.61
N PRO A 180 17.18 -21.76 -13.48
CA PRO A 180 17.33 -21.61 -14.92
C PRO A 180 16.90 -20.21 -15.31
N THR A 181 17.82 -19.42 -15.85
CA THR A 181 17.49 -18.23 -16.63
C THR A 181 16.71 -18.72 -17.84
N ARG A 182 15.43 -18.34 -17.91
CA ARG A 182 14.55 -18.70 -19.03
C ARG A 182 14.77 -17.74 -20.19
#